data_AF-A0A2G6R1H6-F1
#
_entry.id   AF-A0A2G6R1H6-F1
#
_cell.length_a   1.000
_cell.length_b   1.000
_cell.length_c   1.000
_cell.angle_alpha   90.00
_cell.angle_beta   90.00
_cell.angle_gamma   90.00
#
_symmetry.space_group_name_H-M   'P 1'
#
loop_
_entity.id
_entity.type
_entity.pdbx_description
1 polymer ?
#
loop_
_entity_poly.entity_id
_entity_poly.type
_entity_poly.pdbx_seq_one_letter_code
_entity_poly.pdbx_strand_id
1 'polypeptide(L)'
;MNDKYPRSDRAWEAADTLKSLAMMLTSPDGEKTPLVICLPGDREVDTRRLESAMLPAIAEPFTEADFEKYPELVKGYMGPKVLGENSASGIRCLVDPRVVTGTSWIAGGDQVEKHVVNLVVGRDFTPDGVIDVAQVLPGDPAPDGSGPLELARGIEIGHIFQLGRKYAESLELKVLDVNGKLITPTMGSYGVGVSRAVGVIAEHNNDEKGLIWPVAVAPFQVQIVAAGKDEKILDTAFNLAEKLAKAGVEVLVDDRKASPGVKFADAELMGMPKVLVVGRGLANGVVELRDRASGDRVEVPVDEAADTILAELAN
;
A
#
# COMPACT_ATOMS: atom_id res chain seq x y z
N MET A 1 27.53 22.43 15.52
CA MET A 1 27.30 21.93 16.88
C MET A 1 28.40 20.98 17.33
N ASN A 2 28.67 19.90 16.60
CA ASN A 2 29.72 18.93 16.95
C ASN A 2 31.12 19.55 17.18
N ASP A 3 31.50 20.57 16.41
CA ASP A 3 32.83 21.19 16.59
C ASP A 3 32.91 22.18 17.77
N LYS A 4 31.82 22.93 18.01
CA LYS A 4 31.81 24.06 18.98
C LYS A 4 31.25 23.67 20.35
N TYR A 5 30.34 22.71 20.39
CA TYR A 5 29.64 22.24 21.59
C TYR A 5 29.45 20.71 21.53
N PRO A 6 30.53 19.91 21.45
CA PRO A 6 30.41 18.46 21.42
C PRO A 6 29.76 17.91 22.69
N ARG A 7 29.02 16.80 22.57
CA ARG A 7 28.67 15.98 23.73
C ARG A 7 29.75 14.92 23.97
N SER A 8 29.78 14.40 25.19
CA SER A 8 30.74 13.37 25.61
C SER A 8 30.35 11.96 25.22
N ASP A 9 29.07 11.70 24.93
CA ASP A 9 28.52 10.37 24.67
C ASP A 9 28.45 10.04 23.17
N ARG A 10 27.96 10.97 22.35
CA ARG A 10 27.89 10.83 20.88
C ARG A 10 27.78 12.18 20.18
N ALA A 11 28.00 12.18 18.86
CA ALA A 11 27.75 13.34 18.02
C ALA A 11 26.26 13.77 18.08
N TRP A 12 26.01 15.06 17.90
CA TRP A 12 24.68 15.60 17.62
C TRP A 12 24.22 15.18 16.23
N GLU A 13 22.96 14.78 16.15
CA GLU A 13 22.26 14.38 14.93
C GLU A 13 20.98 15.21 14.77
N ALA A 14 20.33 15.14 13.61
CA ALA A 14 19.06 15.83 13.36
C ALA A 14 17.97 15.45 14.38
N ALA A 15 17.98 14.19 14.83
CA ALA A 15 17.09 13.65 15.85
C ALA A 15 17.28 14.27 17.25
N ASP A 16 18.37 15.03 17.49
CA ASP A 16 18.58 15.77 18.74
C ASP A 16 18.00 17.19 18.71
N THR A 17 17.51 17.61 17.55
CA THR A 17 16.90 18.94 17.35
C THR A 17 15.38 18.84 17.44
N LEU A 18 14.74 19.91 17.91
CA LEU A 18 13.28 20.04 17.97
C LEU A 18 12.85 21.09 16.95
N LYS A 19 12.22 20.62 15.88
CA LYS A 19 11.65 21.47 14.83
C LYS A 19 10.27 21.95 15.26
N SER A 20 10.00 23.24 15.07
CA SER A 20 8.70 23.85 15.33
C SER A 20 8.05 24.27 14.01
N LEU A 21 6.85 23.77 13.74
CA LEU A 21 6.08 24.05 12.52
C LEU A 21 4.80 24.79 12.88
N ALA A 22 4.64 26.00 12.34
CA ALA A 22 3.44 26.81 12.54
C ALA A 22 2.39 26.47 11.47
N MET A 23 1.18 26.17 11.94
CA MET A 23 0.00 25.81 11.16
C MET A 23 -1.16 26.74 11.53
N MET A 24 -1.93 27.16 10.54
CA MET A 24 -3.20 27.85 10.73
C MET A 24 -4.32 26.83 10.65
N LEU A 25 -5.08 26.69 11.73
CA LEU A 25 -6.29 25.88 11.76
C LEU A 25 -7.47 26.75 11.31
N THR A 26 -8.26 26.27 10.35
CA THR A 26 -9.54 26.88 9.97
C THR A 26 -10.67 25.92 10.31
N SER A 27 -11.53 26.29 11.27
CA SER A 27 -12.70 25.50 11.65
C SER A 27 -13.84 25.63 10.62
N PRO A 28 -14.86 24.75 10.66
CA PRO A 28 -15.97 24.77 9.70
C PRO A 28 -16.80 26.07 9.67
N ASP A 29 -16.80 26.83 10.75
CA ASP A 29 -17.43 28.16 10.85
C ASP A 29 -16.53 29.31 10.35
N GLY A 30 -15.30 28.99 9.93
CA GLY A 30 -14.33 29.92 9.37
C GLY A 30 -13.43 30.60 10.39
N GLU A 31 -13.52 30.25 11.69
CA GLU A 31 -12.59 30.75 12.70
C GLU A 31 -11.17 30.24 12.43
N LYS A 32 -10.19 31.14 12.57
CA LYS A 32 -8.78 30.86 12.32
C LYS A 32 -7.98 30.92 13.61
N THR A 33 -7.32 29.83 13.97
CA THR A 33 -6.51 29.72 15.19
C THR A 33 -5.11 29.19 14.88
N PRO A 34 -4.06 29.77 15.49
CA PRO A 34 -2.69 29.33 15.28
C PRO A 34 -2.40 28.06 16.10
N LEU A 35 -1.63 27.15 15.51
CA LEU A 35 -1.11 25.94 16.14
C LEU A 35 0.37 25.81 15.80
N VAL A 36 1.21 25.48 16.79
CA VAL A 36 2.57 25.04 16.53
C VAL A 36 2.73 23.57 16.89
N ILE A 37 3.33 22.82 15.98
CA ILE A 37 3.66 21.41 16.15
C ILE A 37 5.17 21.26 16.30
N CYS A 38 5.61 20.69 17.41
CA CYS A 38 7.01 20.46 17.72
C CYS A 38 7.36 18.97 17.60
N LEU A 39 8.30 18.62 16.72
CA LEU A 39 8.70 17.25 16.42
C LEU A 39 10.23 17.14 16.27
N PRO A 40 10.83 15.94 16.43
CA PRO A 40 12.26 15.74 16.20
C PRO A 40 12.69 16.21 14.80
N GLY A 41 13.88 16.78 14.68
CA GLY A 41 14.33 17.43 13.44
C GLY A 41 14.63 16.48 12.28
N ASP A 42 14.79 15.19 12.54
CA ASP A 42 14.85 14.12 11.54
C ASP A 42 13.46 13.69 11.04
N ARG A 43 12.38 14.32 11.53
CA ARG A 43 10.99 13.97 11.20
C ARG A 43 10.30 15.07 10.44
N GLU A 44 9.37 14.66 9.58
CA GLU A 44 8.43 15.54 8.89
C GLU A 44 7.01 15.24 9.34
N VAL A 45 6.13 16.23 9.23
CA VAL A 45 4.69 16.01 9.43
C VAL A 45 4.13 15.24 8.25
N ASP A 46 3.42 14.15 8.54
CA ASP A 46 2.54 13.49 7.61
C ASP A 46 1.24 14.30 7.53
N THR A 47 1.01 14.91 6.37
CA THR A 47 -0.14 15.80 6.17
C THR A 47 -1.47 15.07 6.33
N ARG A 48 -1.57 13.79 5.94
CA ARG A 48 -2.81 13.01 6.07
C ARG A 48 -3.11 12.69 7.53
N ARG A 49 -2.09 12.37 8.32
CA ARG A 49 -2.25 12.19 9.77
C ARG A 49 -2.69 13.50 10.42
N LEU A 50 -2.08 14.63 10.04
CA LEU A 50 -2.46 15.93 10.58
C LEU A 50 -3.90 16.29 10.21
N GLU A 51 -4.29 16.16 8.95
CA GLU A 51 -5.67 16.35 8.49
C GLU A 51 -6.63 15.52 9.33
N SER A 52 -6.36 14.21 9.46
CA SER A 52 -7.21 13.32 10.26
C SER A 52 -7.29 13.70 11.73
N ALA A 53 -6.20 14.18 12.33
CA ALA A 53 -6.16 14.57 13.74
C ALA A 53 -6.89 15.89 14.00
N MET A 54 -6.97 16.79 13.01
CA MET A 54 -7.55 18.12 13.16
C MET A 54 -9.02 18.20 12.73
N LEU A 55 -9.59 17.14 12.14
CA LEU A 55 -11.00 17.13 11.73
C LEU A 55 -11.94 17.59 12.87
N PRO A 56 -12.89 18.50 12.58
CA PRO A 56 -13.30 18.98 11.25
C PRO A 56 -12.53 20.23 10.77
N ALA A 57 -11.54 20.72 11.51
CA ALA A 57 -10.72 21.85 11.09
C ALA A 57 -9.68 21.44 10.03
N ILE A 58 -9.31 22.40 9.19
CA ILE A 58 -8.26 22.25 8.16
C ILE A 58 -6.99 22.89 8.68
N ALA A 59 -5.87 22.18 8.61
CA ALA A 59 -4.56 22.70 9.00
C ALA A 59 -3.74 23.05 7.76
N GLU A 60 -3.33 24.31 7.64
CA GLU A 60 -2.48 24.79 6.55
C GLU A 60 -1.19 25.38 7.11
N PRO A 61 -0.02 25.21 6.46
CA PRO A 61 1.19 25.89 6.87
C PRO A 61 1.03 27.40 6.90
N PHE A 62 1.66 28.06 7.88
CA PHE A 62 1.68 29.51 7.94
C PHE A 62 2.23 30.15 6.67
N THR A 63 1.55 31.20 6.21
CA THR A 63 2.03 32.10 5.15
C THR A 63 2.90 33.21 5.73
N GLU A 64 3.59 33.99 4.87
CA GLU A 64 4.35 35.16 5.33
C GLU A 64 3.45 36.19 6.02
N ALA A 65 2.23 36.39 5.52
CA ALA A 65 1.25 37.28 6.13
C ALA A 65 0.75 36.79 7.50
N ASP A 66 0.81 35.47 7.76
CA ASP A 66 0.51 34.94 9.10
C ASP A 66 1.67 35.22 10.05
N PHE A 67 2.92 35.01 9.63
CA PHE A 67 4.09 35.35 10.45
C PHE A 67 4.16 36.85 10.81
N GLU A 68 3.69 37.74 9.93
CA GLU A 68 3.58 39.18 10.25
C GLU A 68 2.58 39.47 11.39
N LYS A 69 1.55 38.64 11.55
CA LYS A 69 0.54 38.79 12.63
C LYS A 69 0.99 38.20 13.96
N TYR A 70 1.94 37.27 13.93
CA TYR A 70 2.48 36.57 15.11
C TYR A 70 3.99 36.80 15.20
N PRO A 71 4.45 38.04 15.51
CA PRO A 71 5.87 38.41 15.53
C PRO A 71 6.71 37.61 16.56
N GLU A 72 6.08 37.00 17.55
CA GLU A 72 6.69 36.05 18.48
C GLU A 72 7.20 34.77 17.79
N LEU A 73 6.65 34.41 16.63
CA LEU A 73 7.06 33.25 15.84
C LEU A 73 8.17 33.64 14.86
N VAL A 74 9.42 33.66 15.35
CA VAL A 74 10.57 34.03 14.52
C VAL A 74 10.89 32.91 13.51
N LYS A 75 10.43 33.06 12.26
CA LYS A 75 10.63 32.10 11.17
C LYS A 75 12.10 31.65 11.06
N GLY A 76 12.34 30.34 11.09
CA GLY A 76 13.68 29.74 11.08
C GLY A 76 14.39 29.66 12.44
N TYR A 77 13.88 30.35 13.46
CA TYR A 77 14.44 30.38 14.82
C TYR A 77 13.38 30.17 15.91
N MET A 78 12.21 29.62 15.55
CA MET A 78 11.12 29.33 16.48
C MET A 78 11.48 28.21 17.45
N GLY A 79 11.34 28.49 18.74
CA GLY A 79 11.41 27.53 19.83
C GLY A 79 10.09 27.45 20.60
N PRO A 80 9.92 26.44 21.45
CA PRO A 80 8.67 26.25 22.18
C PRO A 80 8.58 27.05 23.48
N LYS A 81 9.58 27.87 23.82
CA LYS A 81 9.60 28.62 25.09
C LYS A 81 8.55 29.73 25.14
N VAL A 82 8.28 30.35 24.00
CA VAL A 82 7.28 31.42 23.88
C VAL A 82 5.87 30.89 23.64
N LEU A 83 5.71 29.57 23.46
CA LEU A 83 4.44 28.92 23.11
C LEU A 83 3.70 28.40 24.33
N GLY A 84 2.43 28.06 24.14
CA GLY A 84 1.52 27.55 25.16
C GLY A 84 0.25 28.39 25.24
N GLU A 85 -0.90 27.76 25.43
CA GLU A 85 -2.18 28.48 25.62
C GLU A 85 -2.15 29.40 26.86
N ASN A 86 -1.37 29.01 27.88
CA ASN A 86 -1.16 29.80 29.09
C ASN A 86 0.08 30.70 29.04
N SER A 87 0.75 30.78 27.89
CA SER A 87 1.95 31.62 27.70
C SER A 87 1.57 33.03 27.23
N ALA A 88 2.56 33.92 27.11
CA ALA A 88 2.34 35.28 26.62
C ALA A 88 1.89 35.33 25.14
N SER A 89 2.24 34.32 24.32
CA SER A 89 1.76 34.23 22.93
C SER A 89 0.33 33.71 22.84
N GLY A 90 -0.11 32.89 23.81
CA GLY A 90 -1.38 32.16 23.74
C GLY A 90 -1.47 31.17 22.58
N ILE A 91 -0.36 30.89 21.87
CA ILE A 91 -0.35 29.99 20.72
C ILE A 91 -0.20 28.55 21.20
N ARG A 92 -1.18 27.72 20.85
CA ARG A 92 -1.20 26.31 21.22
C ARG A 92 0.02 25.56 20.68
N CYS A 93 0.66 24.77 21.53
CA CYS A 93 1.84 23.97 21.25
C CYS A 93 1.55 22.48 21.46
N LEU A 94 1.54 21.72 20.38
CA LEU A 94 1.44 20.26 20.42
C LEU A 94 2.78 19.63 20.06
N VAL A 95 3.13 18.52 20.71
CA VAL A 95 4.43 17.85 20.50
C VAL A 95 4.26 16.42 19.98
N ASP A 96 5.26 15.92 19.25
CA ASP A 96 5.38 14.50 18.87
C ASP A 96 5.45 13.58 20.11
N PRO A 97 4.93 12.34 20.06
CA PRO A 97 5.01 11.38 21.17
C PRO A 97 6.43 11.10 21.71
N ARG A 98 7.48 11.35 20.92
CA ARG A 98 8.88 11.22 21.36
C ARG A 98 9.35 12.38 22.25
N VAL A 99 8.64 13.50 22.25
CA VAL A 99 8.98 14.72 22.99
C VAL A 99 8.26 14.68 24.35
N VAL A 100 8.83 13.91 25.29
CA VAL A 100 8.27 13.71 26.62
C VAL A 100 9.02 14.50 27.70
N THR A 101 8.41 14.68 28.87
CA THR A 101 9.04 15.34 30.01
C THR A 101 10.42 14.74 30.31
N GLY A 102 11.43 15.59 30.48
CA GLY A 102 12.82 15.19 30.73
C GLY A 102 13.68 14.99 29.47
N THR A 103 13.08 14.90 28.28
CA THR A 103 13.86 14.94 27.03
C THR A 103 14.51 16.30 26.82
N SER A 104 15.66 16.32 26.14
CA SER A 104 16.51 17.49 25.96
C SER A 104 16.80 17.71 24.49
N TRP A 105 16.65 18.95 24.02
CA TRP A 105 16.66 19.29 22.60
C TRP A 105 17.53 20.49 22.26
N ILE A 106 17.91 20.59 20.99
CA ILE A 106 18.36 21.83 20.36
C ILE A 106 17.17 22.43 19.59
N ALA A 107 16.78 23.66 19.89
CA ALA A 107 15.66 24.32 19.23
C ALA A 107 15.99 25.77 18.87
N GLY A 108 15.10 26.41 18.11
CA GLY A 108 15.17 27.86 17.90
C GLY A 108 15.14 28.63 19.22
N GLY A 109 15.80 29.79 19.25
CA GLY A 109 15.91 30.65 20.43
C GLY A 109 14.92 31.81 20.46
N ASP A 110 13.90 31.79 19.62
CA ASP A 110 12.88 32.85 19.45
C ASP A 110 13.50 34.21 19.10
N GLN A 111 14.70 34.19 18.51
CA GLN A 111 15.48 35.35 18.08
C GLN A 111 16.31 34.97 16.86
N VAL A 112 16.43 35.91 15.91
CA VAL A 112 17.22 35.73 14.69
C VAL A 112 18.66 35.31 15.05
N GLU A 113 19.13 34.27 14.36
CA GLU A 113 20.47 33.69 14.51
C GLU A 113 20.77 33.07 15.89
N LYS A 114 19.74 32.81 16.71
CA LYS A 114 19.91 32.18 18.02
C LYS A 114 19.17 30.85 18.12
N HIS A 115 19.83 29.92 18.80
CA HIS A 115 19.29 28.60 19.15
C HIS A 115 19.53 28.35 20.64
N VAL A 116 18.67 27.54 21.24
CA VAL A 116 18.84 27.03 22.60
C VAL A 116 19.34 25.59 22.52
N VAL A 117 20.35 25.28 23.32
CA VAL A 117 20.88 23.93 23.52
C VAL A 117 20.50 23.45 24.91
N ASN A 118 20.26 22.16 25.07
CA ASN A 118 19.77 21.55 26.31
C ASN A 118 18.42 22.11 26.75
N LEU A 119 17.51 22.35 25.79
CA LEU A 119 16.13 22.72 26.05
C LEU A 119 15.37 21.49 26.58
N VAL A 120 14.99 21.50 27.86
CA VAL A 120 14.39 20.34 28.54
C VAL A 120 12.88 20.51 28.69
N VAL A 121 12.13 19.53 28.20
CA VAL A 121 10.67 19.46 28.35
C VAL A 121 10.31 19.31 29.84
N GLY A 122 9.39 20.15 30.34
CA GLY A 122 8.95 20.22 31.73
C GLY A 122 9.83 21.09 32.65
N ARG A 123 11.07 21.40 32.24
CA ARG A 123 11.92 22.40 32.93
C ARG A 123 11.84 23.76 32.26
N ASP A 124 11.98 23.80 30.93
CA ASP A 124 12.10 25.03 30.16
C ASP A 124 10.85 25.41 29.38
N PHE A 125 10.02 24.42 29.02
CA PHE A 125 8.71 24.63 28.41
C PHE A 125 7.80 23.43 28.71
N THR A 126 6.49 23.66 28.67
CA THR A 126 5.46 22.62 28.88
C THR A 126 4.50 22.66 27.69
N PRO A 127 4.37 21.59 26.90
CA PRO A 127 3.44 21.55 25.76
C PRO A 127 1.98 21.48 26.24
N ASP A 128 1.05 21.96 25.43
CA ASP A 128 -0.40 21.89 25.72
C ASP A 128 -0.96 20.49 25.45
N GLY A 129 -0.25 19.67 24.67
CA GLY A 129 -0.66 18.30 24.39
C GLY A 129 0.29 17.55 23.46
N VAL A 130 -0.08 16.32 23.15
CA VAL A 130 0.66 15.42 22.24
C VAL A 130 -0.15 15.22 20.97
N ILE A 131 0.53 15.16 19.83
CA ILE A 131 -0.05 14.89 18.51
C ILE A 131 0.84 13.92 17.71
N ASP A 132 0.30 12.75 17.35
CA ASP A 132 1.03 11.72 16.58
C ASP A 132 0.82 11.90 15.08
N VAL A 133 1.54 12.87 14.51
CA VAL A 133 1.43 13.24 13.08
C VAL A 133 2.78 13.23 12.35
N ALA A 134 3.85 12.75 12.99
CA ALA A 134 5.12 12.57 12.30
C ALA A 134 5.04 11.40 11.32
N GLN A 135 5.84 11.48 10.25
CA GLN A 135 6.08 10.36 9.35
C GLN A 135 6.72 9.18 10.10
N VAL A 136 6.22 7.99 9.80
CA VAL A 136 6.79 6.73 10.29
C VAL A 136 7.98 6.35 9.42
N LEU A 137 9.10 6.00 10.05
CA LEU A 137 10.32 5.56 9.39
C LEU A 137 10.61 4.08 9.71
N PRO A 138 11.34 3.36 8.83
CA PRO A 138 11.83 2.02 9.15
C PRO A 138 12.61 2.02 10.46
N GLY A 139 12.37 1.02 11.31
CA GLY A 139 13.00 0.90 12.62
C GLY A 139 12.24 1.58 13.77
N ASP A 140 11.22 2.40 13.48
CA ASP A 140 10.36 2.97 14.53
C ASP A 140 9.67 1.86 15.34
N PRO A 141 9.45 2.04 16.65
CA PRO A 141 8.76 1.05 17.45
C PRO A 141 7.30 0.91 17.00
N ALA A 142 6.85 -0.34 16.89
CA ALA A 142 5.45 -0.65 16.63
C ALA A 142 4.58 -0.19 17.81
N PRO A 143 3.37 0.34 17.55
CA PRO A 143 2.48 0.85 18.60
C PRO A 143 1.97 -0.25 19.54
N ASP A 144 2.05 -1.52 19.15
CA ASP A 144 1.69 -2.68 19.96
C ASP A 144 2.88 -3.28 20.73
N GLY A 145 4.09 -2.72 20.57
CA GLY A 145 5.31 -3.21 21.21
C GLY A 145 5.90 -4.48 20.60
N SER A 146 5.45 -4.91 19.43
CA SER A 146 5.93 -6.13 18.75
C SER A 146 7.37 -6.05 18.24
N GLY A 147 7.93 -4.85 18.13
CA GLY A 147 9.29 -4.62 17.65
C GLY A 147 9.39 -3.44 16.70
N PRO A 148 10.52 -3.28 15.99
CA PRO A 148 10.68 -2.24 14.99
C PRO A 148 9.79 -2.48 13.76
N LEU A 149 9.28 -1.40 13.17
CA LEU A 149 8.48 -1.42 11.95
C LEU A 149 9.37 -1.57 10.72
N GLU A 150 8.92 -2.40 9.77
CA GLU A 150 9.47 -2.49 8.42
C GLU A 150 8.48 -1.87 7.43
N LEU A 151 9.00 -1.16 6.42
CA LEU A 151 8.18 -0.59 5.35
C LEU A 151 8.25 -1.50 4.12
N ALA A 152 7.08 -1.93 3.65
CA ALA A 152 6.93 -2.69 2.42
C ALA A 152 6.05 -1.91 1.44
N ARG A 153 6.27 -2.13 0.14
CA ARG A 153 5.37 -1.62 -0.90
C ARG A 153 4.25 -2.62 -1.12
N GLY A 154 3.02 -2.13 -1.06
CA GLY A 154 1.82 -2.93 -1.33
C GLY A 154 0.96 -2.28 -2.41
N ILE A 155 0.23 -3.11 -3.15
CA ILE A 155 -0.83 -2.65 -4.04
C ILE A 155 -2.16 -2.95 -3.35
N GLU A 156 -2.93 -1.91 -3.04
CA GLU A 156 -4.24 -2.07 -2.43
C GLU A 156 -5.21 -2.72 -3.42
N ILE A 157 -5.58 -3.98 -3.19
CA ILE A 157 -6.55 -4.73 -4.03
C ILE A 157 -7.98 -4.66 -3.49
N GLY A 158 -8.16 -4.18 -2.26
CA GLY A 158 -9.46 -4.03 -1.64
C GLY A 158 -9.40 -3.20 -0.37
N HIS A 159 -10.56 -2.72 0.05
CA HIS A 159 -10.73 -1.85 1.21
C HIS A 159 -12.06 -2.16 1.88
N ILE A 160 -12.05 -2.22 3.21
CA ILE A 160 -13.26 -2.36 4.03
C ILE A 160 -13.43 -1.12 4.91
N PHE A 161 -14.64 -0.57 4.95
CA PHE A 161 -14.96 0.62 5.73
C PHE A 161 -16.13 0.37 6.67
N GLN A 162 -15.96 0.79 7.93
CA GLN A 162 -17.08 1.00 8.84
C GLN A 162 -17.66 2.40 8.58
N LEU A 163 -18.66 2.49 7.70
CA LEU A 163 -19.27 3.77 7.33
C LEU A 163 -20.11 4.39 8.45
N GLY A 164 -20.42 3.61 9.49
CA GLY A 164 -21.27 4.04 10.59
C GLY A 164 -22.67 4.36 10.08
N ARG A 165 -23.22 5.50 10.50
CA ARG A 165 -24.57 5.93 10.12
C ARG A 165 -24.58 7.09 9.13
N LYS A 166 -23.41 7.58 8.71
CA LYS A 166 -23.25 8.80 7.89
C LYS A 166 -24.25 8.88 6.73
N TYR A 167 -24.27 7.86 5.87
CA TYR A 167 -25.14 7.84 4.70
C TYR A 167 -26.60 7.55 5.04
N ALA A 168 -26.84 6.63 5.98
CA ALA A 168 -28.19 6.29 6.42
C ALA A 168 -28.89 7.47 7.10
N GLU A 169 -28.16 8.34 7.81
CA GLU A 169 -28.68 9.59 8.37
C GLU A 169 -28.96 10.61 7.27
N SER A 170 -28.02 10.84 6.34
CA SER A 170 -28.20 11.81 5.26
C SER A 170 -29.33 11.45 4.28
N LEU A 171 -29.60 10.16 4.11
CA LEU A 171 -30.65 9.64 3.23
C LEU A 171 -31.95 9.33 3.98
N GLU A 172 -32.01 9.64 5.29
CA GLU A 172 -33.16 9.36 6.15
C GLU A 172 -33.61 7.88 6.13
N LEU A 173 -32.67 6.96 5.91
CA LEU A 173 -32.94 5.52 5.90
C LEU A 173 -33.23 5.04 7.33
N LYS A 174 -34.45 4.57 7.57
CA LYS A 174 -34.90 4.02 8.85
C LYS A 174 -35.47 2.61 8.68
N VAL A 175 -35.27 1.77 9.68
CA VAL A 175 -35.85 0.42 9.77
C VAL A 175 -36.45 0.23 11.17
N LEU A 176 -37.45 -0.66 11.31
CA LEU A 176 -37.95 -1.05 12.63
C LEU A 176 -36.97 -2.04 13.27
N ASP A 177 -36.62 -1.79 14.53
CA ASP A 177 -35.90 -2.76 15.33
C ASP A 177 -36.83 -3.87 15.85
N VAL A 178 -36.25 -4.81 16.61
CA VAL A 178 -36.99 -5.94 17.23
C VAL A 178 -38.10 -5.51 18.19
N ASN A 179 -38.11 -4.25 18.64
CA ASN A 179 -39.13 -3.67 19.53
C ASN A 179 -40.13 -2.80 18.76
N GLY A 180 -40.04 -2.72 17.42
CA GLY A 180 -40.89 -1.86 16.60
C GLY A 180 -40.53 -0.38 16.66
N LYS A 181 -39.30 -0.03 17.08
CA LYS A 181 -38.82 1.36 17.08
C LYS A 181 -38.05 1.64 15.80
N LEU A 182 -38.28 2.82 15.21
CA LEU A 182 -37.47 3.28 14.07
C LEU A 182 -36.04 3.57 14.52
N ILE A 183 -35.09 2.90 13.88
CA ILE A 183 -33.64 3.09 14.05
C ILE A 183 -32.97 3.39 12.71
N THR A 184 -31.85 4.10 12.76
CA THR A 184 -30.96 4.23 11.60
C THR A 184 -30.01 3.04 11.54
N PRO A 185 -29.97 2.27 10.45
CA PRO A 185 -29.06 1.14 10.32
C PRO A 185 -27.60 1.60 10.26
N THR A 186 -26.71 0.76 10.78
CA THR A 186 -25.26 0.97 10.67
C THR A 186 -24.77 0.28 9.39
N MET A 187 -23.95 0.98 8.62
CA MET A 187 -23.50 0.55 7.30
C MET A 187 -22.02 0.14 7.33
N GLY A 188 -21.71 -0.88 6.55
CA GLY A 188 -20.35 -1.24 6.14
C GLY A 188 -20.24 -1.18 4.62
N SER A 189 -19.01 -0.99 4.12
CA SER A 189 -18.71 -1.08 2.69
C SER A 189 -17.48 -1.96 2.49
N TYR A 190 -17.53 -2.80 1.46
CA TYR A 190 -16.50 -3.78 1.13
C TYR A 190 -16.23 -3.68 -0.37
N GLY A 191 -15.03 -3.21 -0.72
CA GLY A 191 -14.63 -3.01 -2.11
C GLY A 191 -13.44 -3.90 -2.46
N VAL A 192 -13.49 -4.51 -3.65
CA VAL A 192 -12.38 -5.23 -4.27
C VAL A 192 -12.19 -4.70 -5.68
N GLY A 193 -10.96 -4.29 -6.01
CA GLY A 193 -10.59 -3.83 -7.34
C GLY A 193 -10.39 -5.00 -8.29
N VAL A 194 -11.46 -5.57 -8.83
CA VAL A 194 -11.40 -6.79 -9.69
C VAL A 194 -10.43 -6.61 -10.86
N SER A 195 -10.54 -5.52 -11.63
CA SER A 195 -9.62 -5.26 -12.75
C SER A 195 -8.18 -5.01 -12.29
N ARG A 196 -7.98 -4.44 -11.08
CA ARG A 196 -6.66 -4.24 -10.50
C ARG A 196 -6.05 -5.58 -10.07
N ALA A 197 -6.84 -6.49 -9.53
CA ALA A 197 -6.39 -7.82 -9.13
C ALA A 197 -5.78 -8.59 -10.31
N VAL A 198 -6.35 -8.47 -11.52
CA VAL A 198 -5.76 -9.06 -12.75
C VAL A 198 -4.34 -8.53 -13.00
N GLY A 199 -4.13 -7.21 -12.90
CA GLY A 199 -2.81 -6.60 -13.04
C GLY A 199 -1.83 -7.03 -11.94
N VAL A 200 -2.29 -7.19 -10.70
CA VAL A 200 -1.47 -7.67 -9.59
C VAL A 200 -1.05 -9.13 -9.79
N ILE A 201 -1.97 -9.98 -10.25
CA ILE A 201 -1.68 -11.38 -10.59
C ILE A 201 -0.62 -11.42 -11.69
N ALA A 202 -0.77 -10.62 -12.76
CA ALA A 202 0.22 -10.53 -13.82
C ALA A 202 1.59 -10.06 -13.31
N GLU A 203 1.65 -9.00 -12.49
CA GLU A 203 2.90 -8.45 -11.92
C GLU A 203 3.67 -9.47 -11.08
N HIS A 204 2.97 -10.33 -10.33
CA HIS A 204 3.60 -11.32 -9.44
C HIS A 204 3.81 -12.68 -10.11
N ASN A 205 3.15 -12.96 -11.23
CA ASN A 205 3.21 -14.25 -11.90
C ASN A 205 3.56 -14.07 -13.39
N ASN A 206 4.82 -13.72 -13.63
CA ASN A 206 5.41 -13.61 -14.96
C ASN A 206 6.90 -13.98 -14.92
N ASP A 207 7.48 -14.19 -16.10
CA ASP A 207 8.90 -14.32 -16.32
C ASP A 207 9.32 -13.55 -17.60
N GLU A 208 10.57 -13.71 -18.02
CA GLU A 208 11.10 -13.08 -19.25
C GLU A 208 10.35 -13.46 -20.54
N LYS A 209 9.58 -14.55 -20.52
CA LYS A 209 8.84 -15.06 -21.68
C LYS A 209 7.39 -14.61 -21.71
N GLY A 210 6.80 -14.27 -20.55
CA GLY A 210 5.44 -13.76 -20.45
C GLY A 210 4.73 -14.14 -19.16
N LEU A 211 3.41 -14.27 -19.25
CA LEU A 211 2.54 -14.51 -18.09
C LEU A 211 2.66 -15.96 -17.58
N ILE A 212 2.36 -16.15 -16.31
CA ILE A 212 2.24 -17.46 -15.65
C ILE A 212 0.93 -17.43 -14.85
N TRP A 213 -0.19 -17.82 -15.44
CA TRP A 213 -1.46 -17.73 -14.72
C TRP A 213 -1.58 -18.79 -13.62
N PRO A 214 -2.05 -18.44 -12.41
CA PRO A 214 -2.61 -19.43 -11.50
C PRO A 214 -3.82 -20.11 -12.15
N VAL A 215 -3.94 -21.43 -12.00
CA VAL A 215 -4.98 -22.26 -12.66
C VAL A 215 -6.38 -21.70 -12.47
N ALA A 216 -6.70 -21.21 -11.26
CA ALA A 216 -8.03 -20.72 -10.90
C ALA A 216 -8.48 -19.44 -11.64
N VAL A 217 -7.55 -18.70 -12.25
CA VAL A 217 -7.83 -17.41 -12.91
C VAL A 217 -7.24 -17.34 -14.33
N ALA A 218 -6.69 -18.44 -14.82
CA ALA A 218 -6.18 -18.53 -16.18
C ALA A 218 -7.34 -18.38 -17.18
N PRO A 219 -7.17 -17.65 -18.30
CA PRO A 219 -8.22 -17.56 -19.33
C PRO A 219 -8.61 -18.92 -19.91
N PHE A 220 -7.65 -19.85 -19.96
CA PHE A 220 -7.83 -21.26 -20.22
C PHE A 220 -6.83 -22.04 -19.37
N GLN A 221 -7.21 -23.20 -18.88
CA GLN A 221 -6.33 -24.03 -18.04
C GLN A 221 -5.28 -24.77 -18.89
N VAL A 222 -5.64 -25.12 -20.13
CA VAL A 222 -4.80 -25.86 -21.07
C VAL A 222 -4.77 -25.16 -22.42
N GLN A 223 -3.57 -24.97 -22.97
CA GLN A 223 -3.39 -24.60 -24.37
C GLN A 223 -2.84 -25.78 -25.18
N ILE A 224 -3.60 -26.25 -26.16
CA ILE A 224 -3.15 -27.29 -27.10
C ILE A 224 -2.56 -26.63 -28.34
N VAL A 225 -1.27 -26.86 -28.61
CA VAL A 225 -0.57 -26.33 -29.77
C VAL A 225 -0.47 -27.41 -30.86
N ALA A 226 -1.22 -27.23 -31.95
CA ALA A 226 -1.10 -28.06 -33.15
C ALA A 226 0.14 -27.65 -33.95
N ALA A 227 1.26 -28.34 -33.73
CA ALA A 227 2.59 -28.05 -34.27
C ALA A 227 2.88 -28.78 -35.59
N GLY A 228 1.98 -28.67 -36.56
CA GLY A 228 2.14 -29.24 -37.89
C GLY A 228 1.00 -28.87 -38.85
N LYS A 229 1.11 -29.32 -40.10
CA LYS A 229 0.09 -29.10 -41.15
C LYS A 229 -0.69 -30.37 -41.52
N ASP A 230 -0.36 -31.49 -40.88
CA ASP A 230 -1.00 -32.78 -41.11
C ASP A 230 -2.41 -32.77 -40.49
N GLU A 231 -3.39 -33.28 -41.21
CA GLU A 231 -4.78 -33.44 -40.75
C GLU A 231 -4.83 -34.27 -39.46
N LYS A 232 -3.98 -35.30 -39.36
CA LYS A 232 -3.89 -36.15 -38.16
C LYS A 232 -3.50 -35.36 -36.90
N ILE A 233 -2.65 -34.32 -37.04
CA ILE A 233 -2.25 -33.47 -35.92
C ILE A 233 -3.42 -32.63 -35.44
N LEU A 234 -4.16 -32.03 -36.37
CA LEU A 234 -5.34 -31.22 -36.05
C LEU A 234 -6.43 -32.08 -35.42
N ASP A 235 -6.75 -33.22 -36.01
CA ASP A 235 -7.76 -34.14 -35.49
C ASP A 235 -7.41 -34.61 -34.07
N THR A 236 -6.14 -34.95 -33.83
CA THR A 236 -5.68 -35.35 -32.49
C THR A 236 -5.81 -34.21 -31.49
N ALA A 237 -5.45 -32.99 -31.87
CA ALA A 237 -5.58 -31.81 -31.00
C ALA A 237 -7.05 -31.53 -30.65
N PHE A 238 -7.96 -31.57 -31.62
CA PHE A 238 -9.40 -31.38 -31.39
C PHE A 238 -10.02 -32.50 -30.55
N ASN A 239 -9.65 -33.76 -30.79
CA ASN A 239 -10.13 -34.88 -29.99
C ASN A 239 -9.68 -34.78 -28.52
N LEU A 240 -8.43 -34.39 -28.26
CA LEU A 240 -7.92 -34.15 -26.91
C LEU A 240 -8.62 -32.96 -26.25
N ALA A 241 -8.83 -31.87 -26.98
CA ALA A 241 -9.60 -30.72 -26.49
C ALA A 241 -11.02 -31.13 -26.09
N GLU A 242 -11.71 -31.93 -26.90
CA GLU A 242 -13.06 -32.40 -26.61
C GLU A 242 -13.10 -33.29 -25.37
N LYS A 243 -12.13 -34.21 -25.21
CA LYS A 243 -12.02 -35.05 -24.00
C LYS A 243 -11.84 -34.20 -22.74
N LEU A 244 -10.94 -33.22 -22.76
CA LEU A 244 -10.68 -32.31 -21.64
C LEU A 244 -11.88 -31.41 -21.34
N ALA A 245 -12.51 -30.85 -22.38
CA ALA A 245 -13.70 -30.01 -22.24
C ALA A 245 -14.89 -30.79 -21.65
N LYS A 246 -15.07 -32.07 -22.03
CA LYS A 246 -16.08 -32.97 -21.43
C LYS A 246 -15.85 -33.21 -19.93
N ALA A 247 -14.61 -33.10 -19.48
CA ALA A 247 -14.24 -33.17 -18.07
C ALA A 247 -14.28 -31.81 -17.35
N GLY A 248 -14.75 -30.74 -18.02
CA GLY A 248 -14.91 -29.40 -17.44
C GLY A 248 -13.67 -28.51 -17.51
N VAL A 249 -12.64 -28.92 -18.25
CA VAL A 249 -11.41 -28.13 -18.42
C VAL A 249 -11.61 -27.08 -19.51
N GLU A 250 -11.22 -25.84 -19.24
CA GLU A 250 -11.20 -24.78 -20.24
C GLU A 250 -9.95 -24.90 -21.13
N VAL A 251 -10.16 -25.15 -22.42
CA VAL A 251 -9.09 -25.45 -23.39
C VAL A 251 -9.04 -24.43 -24.52
N LEU A 252 -7.84 -23.92 -24.80
CA LEU A 252 -7.52 -23.15 -26.00
C LEU A 252 -6.79 -24.04 -27.00
N VAL A 253 -7.29 -24.17 -28.23
CA VAL A 253 -6.58 -24.86 -29.32
C VAL A 253 -5.96 -23.84 -30.26
N ASP A 254 -4.64 -23.90 -30.43
CA ASP A 254 -3.92 -23.10 -31.44
C ASP A 254 -3.82 -23.88 -32.76
N ASP A 255 -4.87 -23.76 -33.58
CA ASP A 255 -5.00 -24.35 -34.92
C ASP A 255 -4.50 -23.42 -36.05
N ARG A 256 -3.95 -22.25 -35.69
CA ARG A 256 -3.55 -21.22 -36.66
C ARG A 256 -2.55 -21.73 -37.69
N LYS A 257 -2.58 -21.17 -38.90
CA LYS A 257 -1.59 -21.45 -39.95
C LYS A 257 -0.29 -20.64 -39.74
N ALA A 258 0.36 -20.85 -38.59
CA ALA A 258 1.63 -20.21 -38.20
C ALA A 258 2.75 -21.25 -38.02
N SER A 259 4.02 -20.80 -37.95
CA SER A 259 5.13 -21.69 -37.67
C SER A 259 5.08 -22.18 -36.22
N PRO A 260 5.57 -23.40 -35.90
CA PRO A 260 5.59 -23.88 -34.52
C PRO A 260 6.29 -22.93 -33.54
N GLY A 261 7.38 -22.29 -33.97
CA GLY A 261 8.10 -21.31 -33.15
C GLY A 261 7.24 -20.11 -32.76
N VAL A 262 6.43 -19.58 -33.68
CA VAL A 262 5.48 -18.49 -33.37
C VAL A 262 4.40 -18.95 -32.40
N LYS A 263 3.84 -20.15 -32.62
CA LYS A 263 2.84 -20.70 -31.70
C LYS A 263 3.39 -20.92 -30.29
N PHE A 264 4.63 -21.41 -30.17
CA PHE A 264 5.27 -21.60 -28.87
C PHE A 264 5.54 -20.27 -28.17
N ALA A 265 6.04 -19.26 -28.89
CA ALA A 265 6.25 -17.93 -28.32
C ALA A 265 4.93 -17.31 -27.84
N ASP A 266 3.86 -17.43 -28.62
CA ASP A 266 2.54 -16.93 -28.22
C ASP A 266 1.99 -17.69 -27.00
N ALA A 267 2.20 -19.01 -26.93
CA ALA A 267 1.78 -19.82 -25.77
C ALA A 267 2.54 -19.43 -24.49
N GLU A 268 3.85 -19.23 -24.58
CA GLU A 268 4.67 -18.75 -23.47
C GLU A 268 4.26 -17.34 -23.04
N LEU A 269 3.95 -16.47 -24.00
CA LEU A 269 3.50 -15.10 -23.74
C LEU A 269 2.14 -15.05 -23.04
N MET A 270 1.18 -15.82 -23.54
CA MET A 270 -0.20 -15.86 -23.00
C MET A 270 -0.29 -16.57 -21.64
N GLY A 271 0.59 -17.54 -21.38
CA GLY A 271 0.86 -18.02 -20.03
C GLY A 271 -0.12 -19.04 -19.45
N MET A 272 -0.80 -19.82 -20.29
CA MET A 272 -1.71 -20.86 -19.80
C MET A 272 -0.94 -21.90 -18.97
N PRO A 273 -1.49 -22.39 -17.84
CA PRO A 273 -0.77 -23.25 -16.90
C PRO A 273 -0.15 -24.49 -17.54
N LYS A 274 -0.92 -25.17 -18.40
CA LYS A 274 -0.49 -26.37 -19.11
C LYS A 274 -0.48 -26.12 -20.61
N VAL A 275 0.59 -26.50 -21.29
CA VAL A 275 0.70 -26.43 -22.75
C VAL A 275 0.93 -27.83 -23.30
N LEU A 276 -0.02 -28.34 -24.08
CA LEU A 276 0.07 -29.65 -24.71
C LEU A 276 0.45 -29.48 -26.19
N VAL A 277 1.60 -30.00 -26.59
CA VAL A 277 2.09 -29.90 -27.96
C VAL A 277 1.79 -31.18 -28.72
N VAL A 278 0.94 -31.06 -29.75
CA VAL A 278 0.64 -32.13 -30.70
C VAL A 278 1.48 -31.88 -31.95
N GLY A 279 2.56 -32.64 -32.13
CA GLY A 279 3.56 -32.39 -33.17
C GLY A 279 4.18 -33.67 -33.71
N ARG A 280 5.50 -33.64 -33.97
CA ARG A 280 6.23 -34.76 -34.59
C ARG A 280 6.20 -36.04 -33.75
N GLY A 281 6.12 -35.94 -32.42
CA GLY A 281 6.01 -37.08 -31.51
C GLY A 281 4.77 -37.95 -31.76
N LEU A 282 3.75 -37.42 -32.43
CA LEU A 282 2.52 -38.16 -32.76
C LEU A 282 2.79 -39.40 -33.63
N ALA A 283 3.85 -39.38 -34.44
CA ALA A 283 4.26 -40.55 -35.21
C ALA A 283 4.71 -41.73 -34.33
N ASN A 284 5.18 -41.43 -33.11
CA ASN A 284 5.57 -42.39 -32.08
C ASN A 284 4.47 -42.62 -31.04
N GLY A 285 3.27 -42.06 -31.24
CA GLY A 285 2.14 -42.21 -30.31
C GLY A 285 2.22 -41.34 -29.04
N VAL A 286 3.04 -40.29 -29.03
CA VAL A 286 3.22 -39.40 -27.87
C VAL A 286 2.92 -37.93 -28.19
N VAL A 287 2.58 -37.17 -27.16
CA VAL A 287 2.44 -35.71 -27.14
C VAL A 287 3.31 -35.14 -26.03
N GLU A 288 3.75 -33.89 -26.17
CA GLU A 288 4.61 -33.25 -25.18
C GLU A 288 3.76 -32.33 -24.29
N LEU A 289 3.64 -32.67 -23.01
CA LEU A 289 3.01 -31.82 -21.99
C LEU A 289 4.07 -30.93 -21.36
N ARG A 290 3.78 -29.64 -21.28
CA ARG A 290 4.64 -28.63 -20.65
C ARG A 290 3.91 -27.95 -19.51
N ASP A 291 4.64 -27.72 -18.43
CA ASP A 291 4.21 -26.86 -17.34
C ASP A 291 4.76 -25.45 -17.54
N ARG A 292 3.89 -24.44 -17.60
CA ARG A 292 4.29 -23.06 -17.91
C ARG A 292 5.13 -22.43 -16.80
N ALA A 293 4.88 -22.77 -15.54
CA ALA A 293 5.53 -22.14 -14.40
C ALA A 293 6.96 -22.65 -14.19
N SER A 294 7.14 -23.98 -14.22
CA SER A 294 8.45 -24.63 -14.05
C SER A 294 9.26 -24.69 -15.35
N GLY A 295 8.58 -24.72 -16.50
CA GLY A 295 9.20 -25.00 -17.79
C GLY A 295 9.45 -26.49 -18.06
N ASP A 296 9.03 -27.38 -17.15
CA ASP A 296 9.18 -28.82 -17.27
C ASP A 296 8.42 -29.37 -18.48
N ARG A 297 8.96 -30.44 -19.06
CA ARG A 297 8.46 -31.05 -20.29
C ARG A 297 8.51 -32.56 -20.17
N VAL A 298 7.38 -33.20 -20.45
CA VAL A 298 7.25 -34.65 -20.41
C VAL A 298 6.54 -35.14 -21.67
N GLU A 299 7.03 -36.24 -22.24
CA GLU A 299 6.31 -36.95 -23.29
C GLU A 299 5.28 -37.88 -22.63
N VAL A 300 4.03 -37.78 -23.07
CA VAL A 300 2.90 -38.56 -22.57
C VAL A 300 2.29 -39.33 -23.73
N PRO A 301 1.96 -40.63 -23.57
CA PRO A 301 1.17 -41.35 -24.56
C PRO A 301 -0.12 -40.59 -24.89
N VAL A 302 -0.46 -40.49 -26.18
CA VAL A 302 -1.62 -39.71 -26.65
C VAL A 302 -2.92 -40.13 -25.94
N ASP A 303 -3.07 -41.43 -25.68
CA ASP A 303 -4.26 -41.99 -25.06
C ASP A 303 -4.38 -41.66 -23.56
N GLU A 304 -3.26 -41.37 -22.89
CA GLU A 304 -3.16 -41.05 -21.46
C GLU A 304 -3.06 -39.53 -21.19
N ALA A 305 -2.88 -38.72 -22.23
CA ALA A 305 -2.61 -37.30 -22.11
C ALA A 305 -3.72 -36.52 -21.38
N ALA A 306 -4.99 -36.84 -21.68
CA ALA A 306 -6.12 -36.17 -21.04
C ALA A 306 -6.18 -36.47 -19.52
N ASP A 307 -6.00 -37.74 -19.14
CA ASP A 307 -6.05 -38.17 -17.74
C ASP A 307 -4.88 -37.59 -16.94
N THR A 308 -3.70 -37.54 -17.55
CA THR A 308 -2.50 -36.92 -16.95
C THR A 308 -2.74 -35.44 -16.65
N ILE A 309 -3.28 -34.70 -17.62
CA ILE A 309 -3.60 -33.27 -17.44
C ILE A 309 -4.65 -33.06 -16.34
N LEU A 310 -5.69 -33.91 -16.30
CA LEU A 310 -6.72 -33.82 -15.25
C LEU A 310 -6.14 -34.06 -13.86
N ALA A 311 -5.22 -35.03 -13.73
CA ALA A 311 -4.53 -35.28 -12.48
C ALA A 311 -3.64 -34.10 -12.05
N GLU A 312 -2.95 -33.45 -13.00
CA GLU A 312 -2.10 -32.29 -12.71
C GLU A 312 -2.91 -31.03 -12.36
N LEU A 313 -4.10 -30.84 -12.92
CA LEU A 313 -4.97 -29.68 -12.61
C LEU A 313 -5.74 -29.82 -11.29
N ALA A 314 -5.83 -31.04 -10.74
CA ALA A 314 -6.53 -31.31 -9.49
C ALA A 314 -5.65 -31.06 -8.23
N ASN A 315 -4.34 -30.95 -8.41
CA ASN A 315 -3.36 -30.66 -7.35
C ASN A 315 -3.08 -29.16 -7.23
#